data_AF-A0A3D4HYS5-F1
#
_entry.id   AF-A0A3D4HYS5-F1
#
_cell.length_a   1.000
_cell.length_b   1.000
_cell.length_c   1.000
_cell.angle_alpha   90.00
_cell.angle_beta   90.00
_cell.angle_gamma   90.00
#
_symmetry.space_group_name_H-M   'P 1'
#
loop_
_entity.id
_entity.type
_entity.pdbx_description
1 polymer ?
#
loop_
_entity_poly.entity_id
_entity_poly.type
_entity_poly.pdbx_seq_one_letter_code
_entity_poly.pdbx_strand_id
1 'polypeptide(L)'
;HHESIVPVLGTVGFFDARITMLFCIRRLCYMMYPELTAVEKLLEGYSRVPVFYSFLADFQTPVGVFEALSCNQDECFLFESAENSRRWGRYSFIGINPRMKLTVGGGKTSFAKDGVILSESEGNIAGCIMELVNGRRSPCFKGLPRFTGGLVGYFGYDMLRYGEDVLGRPPADDLQMPD
;
A
#
# COMPACT_ATOMS: atom_id res chain seq x y z
N HIS A 1 27.02 5.68 -5.94
CA HIS A 1 26.79 6.84 -5.06
C HIS A 1 25.34 7.24 -5.20
N HIS A 2 24.75 7.60 -4.06
CA HIS A 2 23.34 7.85 -3.74
C HIS A 2 22.43 8.42 -4.82
N GLU A 3 21.11 8.23 -4.59
CA GLU A 3 19.93 8.96 -5.12
C GLU A 3 19.00 8.06 -5.98
N SER A 4 17.71 7.87 -5.71
CA SER A 4 16.84 8.37 -4.64
C SER A 4 15.66 7.42 -4.53
N ILE A 5 15.36 6.97 -3.31
CA ILE A 5 14.07 6.38 -2.95
C ILE A 5 13.05 7.51 -3.11
N VAL A 6 11.99 7.29 -3.90
CA VAL A 6 10.85 8.22 -3.95
C VAL A 6 9.80 7.68 -2.98
N PRO A 7 9.62 8.26 -1.79
CA PRO A 7 8.51 7.91 -0.92
C PRO A 7 7.31 8.77 -1.35
N VAL A 8 6.28 8.14 -1.92
CA VAL A 8 4.97 8.76 -2.15
C VAL A 8 4.07 8.25 -1.02
N LEU A 9 3.69 9.10 -0.06
CA LEU A 9 3.36 8.60 1.28
C LEU A 9 2.34 9.42 2.11
N GLY A 10 1.13 9.75 1.68
CA GLY A 10 0.05 10.09 2.65
C GLY A 10 -1.22 9.31 2.30
N THR A 11 -2.33 9.36 3.04
CA THR A 11 -3.41 8.33 3.02
C THR A 11 -2.88 6.90 2.89
N VAL A 12 -2.38 6.35 3.98
CA VAL A 12 -1.65 5.09 3.90
C VAL A 12 -2.56 3.90 4.19
N GLY A 13 -2.93 3.17 3.13
CA GLY A 13 -3.65 1.91 3.22
C GLY A 13 -2.72 0.72 3.43
N PHE A 14 -3.02 -0.15 4.39
CA PHE A 14 -2.21 -1.32 4.72
C PHE A 14 -2.73 -2.61 4.07
N PHE A 15 -2.41 -2.85 2.81
CA PHE A 15 -3.02 -3.96 2.07
C PHE A 15 -2.54 -5.34 2.58
N ASP A 16 -3.46 -6.15 3.14
CA ASP A 16 -3.27 -7.57 3.48
C ASP A 16 -3.96 -8.38 2.38
N ALA A 17 -3.19 -8.94 1.46
CA ALA A 17 -3.71 -9.68 0.32
C ALA A 17 -4.27 -11.05 0.77
N ARG A 18 -5.53 -11.09 1.21
CA ARG A 18 -6.28 -12.34 1.34
C ARG A 18 -7.25 -12.48 0.17
N ILE A 19 -6.84 -13.25 -0.83
CA ILE A 19 -7.72 -13.68 -1.92
C ILE A 19 -8.10 -15.14 -1.66
N THR A 20 -9.34 -15.37 -1.26
CA THR A 20 -9.98 -16.69 -1.31
C THR A 20 -10.85 -16.74 -2.56
N MET A 21 -10.45 -17.50 -3.58
CA MET A 21 -11.33 -17.89 -4.68
C MET A 21 -11.16 -19.38 -4.99
N LEU A 22 -12.28 -20.09 -4.95
CA LEU A 22 -12.42 -21.50 -5.26
C LEU A 22 -12.97 -21.64 -6.69
N PHE A 23 -12.15 -22.02 -7.66
CA PHE A 23 -12.63 -22.52 -8.95
C PHE A 23 -11.76 -23.66 -9.47
N CYS A 24 -12.44 -24.75 -9.82
CA CYS A 24 -11.92 -26.01 -10.34
C CYS A 24 -11.82 -25.96 -11.86
N ILE A 25 -10.61 -26.02 -12.44
CA ILE A 25 -10.36 -26.58 -13.78
C ILE A 25 -9.00 -27.30 -13.77
N ARG A 26 -9.00 -28.52 -14.33
CA ARG A 26 -7.92 -29.50 -14.42
C ARG A 26 -6.53 -28.91 -14.77
N ARG A 27 -5.56 -29.17 -13.87
CA ARG A 27 -4.11 -29.29 -14.14
C ARG A 27 -3.42 -28.06 -14.78
N LEU A 28 -3.63 -26.88 -14.20
CA LEU A 28 -2.62 -25.82 -14.19
C LEU A 28 -2.02 -25.78 -12.79
N CYS A 29 -0.70 -25.67 -12.65
CA CYS A 29 -0.02 -25.66 -11.36
C CYS A 29 -0.41 -24.42 -10.54
N TYR A 30 -1.44 -24.55 -9.72
CA TYR A 30 -1.79 -23.62 -8.63
C TYR A 30 -0.65 -23.68 -7.60
N MET A 31 0.37 -22.85 -7.77
CA MET A 31 1.50 -22.84 -6.85
C MET A 31 1.46 -21.55 -6.04
N MET A 32 0.93 -21.66 -4.82
CA MET A 32 1.17 -20.65 -3.80
C MET A 32 2.66 -20.67 -3.46
N TYR A 33 3.28 -19.51 -3.40
CA TYR A 33 4.68 -19.36 -3.06
C TYR A 33 4.85 -18.26 -2.01
N PRO A 34 5.71 -18.40 -1.00
CA PRO A 34 6.41 -19.63 -0.63
C PRO A 34 5.47 -20.66 0.04
N GLU A 35 5.94 -21.90 0.18
CA GLU A 35 5.25 -22.97 0.92
C GLU A 35 5.00 -22.56 2.38
N LEU A 36 3.94 -23.11 3.00
CA LEU A 36 3.54 -22.74 4.36
C LEU A 36 4.68 -22.88 5.39
N THR A 37 5.45 -23.96 5.31
CA THR A 37 6.61 -24.21 6.19
C THR A 37 7.70 -23.15 6.03
N ALA A 38 7.88 -22.60 4.83
CA ALA A 38 8.81 -21.51 4.59
C ALA A 38 8.26 -20.17 5.09
N VAL A 39 6.94 -19.94 5.01
CA VAL A 39 6.28 -18.78 5.62
C VAL A 39 6.49 -18.78 7.13
N GLU A 40 6.21 -19.90 7.80
CA GLU A 40 6.39 -20.06 9.25
C GLU A 40 7.81 -19.70 9.70
N LYS A 41 8.83 -20.21 9.00
CA LYS A 41 10.23 -19.90 9.27
C LYS A 41 10.56 -18.42 9.05
N LEU A 42 10.02 -17.79 8.00
CA LEU A 42 10.27 -16.38 7.72
C LEU A 42 9.61 -15.46 8.77
N LEU A 43 8.49 -15.87 9.37
CA LEU A 43 7.80 -15.10 10.41
C LEU A 43 8.60 -15.02 11.73
N GLU A 44 9.62 -15.85 11.93
CA GLU A 44 10.56 -15.72 13.06
C GLU A 44 11.40 -14.43 12.96
N GLY A 45 11.69 -13.96 11.74
CA GLY A 45 12.54 -12.80 11.48
C GLY A 45 11.81 -11.58 10.92
N TYR A 46 10.57 -11.75 10.44
CA TYR A 46 9.80 -10.70 9.79
C TYR A 46 8.41 -10.58 10.40
N SER A 47 7.96 -9.33 10.58
CA SER A 47 6.59 -9.01 11.04
C SER A 47 5.48 -9.46 10.09
N ARG A 48 5.84 -9.76 8.83
CA ARG A 48 4.93 -10.15 7.76
C ARG A 48 5.70 -10.90 6.67
N VAL A 49 5.00 -11.77 5.96
CA VAL A 49 5.55 -12.48 4.80
C VAL A 49 4.49 -12.48 3.70
N PRO A 50 4.77 -11.92 2.51
CA PRO A 50 3.84 -11.95 1.39
C PRO A 50 3.76 -13.37 0.84
N VAL A 51 2.54 -13.77 0.49
CA VAL A 51 2.26 -15.02 -0.21
C VAL A 51 1.76 -14.66 -1.60
N PHE A 52 2.31 -15.33 -2.59
CA PHE A 52 2.11 -15.07 -4.01
C PHE A 52 1.31 -16.19 -4.61
N TYR A 53 0.36 -15.81 -5.46
CA TYR A 53 -0.40 -16.73 -6.29
C TYR A 53 -0.34 -16.20 -7.72
N SER A 54 0.14 -17.05 -8.64
CA SER A 54 0.30 -16.70 -10.06
C SER A 54 -0.68 -17.49 -10.91
N PHE A 55 -1.32 -16.81 -11.86
CA PHE A 55 -2.27 -17.41 -12.79
C PHE A 55 -2.16 -16.73 -14.16
N LEU A 56 -2.67 -17.40 -15.20
CA LEU A 56 -2.71 -16.84 -16.56
C LEU A 56 -3.81 -15.78 -16.64
N ALA A 57 -3.46 -14.61 -17.15
CA ALA A 57 -4.33 -13.44 -17.22
C ALA A 57 -4.34 -12.83 -18.64
N ASP A 58 -4.13 -13.66 -19.67
CA ASP A 58 -3.90 -13.23 -21.07
C ASP A 58 -5.07 -12.43 -21.67
N PHE A 59 -6.28 -12.56 -21.11
CA PHE A 59 -7.49 -11.84 -21.54
C PHE A 59 -7.90 -10.71 -20.59
N GLN A 60 -7.11 -10.43 -19.56
CA GLN A 60 -7.42 -9.42 -18.56
C GLN A 60 -6.57 -8.16 -18.81
N THR A 61 -7.20 -6.99 -18.68
CA THR A 61 -6.47 -5.72 -18.61
C THR A 61 -6.35 -5.31 -17.15
N PRO A 62 -5.32 -4.54 -16.76
CA PRO A 62 -5.20 -4.05 -15.38
C PRO A 62 -6.45 -3.30 -14.90
N VAL A 63 -7.06 -2.48 -15.76
CA VAL A 63 -8.31 -1.77 -15.47
C VAL A 63 -9.47 -2.75 -15.25
N GLY A 64 -9.61 -3.78 -16.08
CA GLY A 64 -10.66 -4.80 -15.90
C GLY A 64 -10.48 -5.61 -14.62
N VAL A 65 -9.24 -5.94 -14.25
CA VAL A 65 -8.94 -6.59 -12.96
C VAL A 65 -9.26 -5.65 -11.80
N PHE A 66 -8.91 -4.37 -11.91
CA PHE A 66 -9.18 -3.37 -10.88
C PHE A 66 -10.69 -3.25 -10.65
N GLU A 67 -11.49 -3.07 -11.70
CA GLU A 67 -12.95 -2.97 -11.62
C GLU A 67 -13.58 -4.21 -10.96
N ALA A 68 -13.11 -5.42 -11.34
CA ALA A 68 -13.59 -6.66 -10.75
C ALA A 68 -13.27 -6.78 -9.25
N LEU A 69 -12.12 -6.27 -8.81
CA LEU A 69 -11.66 -6.34 -7.42
C LEU A 69 -12.21 -5.20 -6.54
N SER A 70 -12.48 -4.02 -7.12
CA SER A 70 -12.88 -2.82 -6.38
C SER A 70 -14.39 -2.68 -6.17
N CYS A 71 -15.22 -3.54 -6.79
CA CYS A 71 -16.68 -3.40 -6.84
C CYS A 71 -17.38 -3.21 -5.46
N ASN A 72 -16.77 -3.63 -4.36
CA ASN A 72 -17.30 -3.45 -2.99
C ASN A 72 -16.22 -2.94 -2.02
N GLN A 73 -15.30 -2.09 -2.50
CA GLN A 73 -14.17 -1.61 -1.72
C GLN A 73 -14.14 -0.09 -1.75
N ASP A 74 -14.27 0.54 -0.58
CA ASP A 74 -14.19 2.01 -0.46
C ASP A 74 -12.76 2.52 -0.67
N GLU A 75 -11.77 1.68 -0.38
CA GLU A 75 -10.36 2.04 -0.40
C GLU A 75 -9.58 1.07 -1.30
N CYS A 76 -9.23 1.58 -2.48
CA CYS A 76 -8.50 0.84 -3.49
C CYS A 76 -7.61 1.77 -4.32
N PHE A 77 -6.59 1.21 -4.96
CA PHE A 77 -5.75 1.95 -5.89
C PHE A 77 -5.34 1.08 -7.09
N LEU A 78 -5.05 1.74 -8.20
CA LEU A 78 -4.39 1.19 -9.37
C LEU A 78 -3.21 2.11 -9.73
N PHE A 79 -2.00 1.57 -9.73
CA PHE A 79 -0.82 2.25 -10.25
C PHE A 79 -0.35 1.55 -11.52
N GLU A 80 -0.24 2.31 -12.60
CA GLU A 80 0.36 1.85 -13.84
C GLU A 80 1.68 2.61 -14.07
N SER A 81 2.76 1.88 -14.32
CA SER A 81 4.03 2.50 -14.68
C SER A 81 4.01 2.94 -16.14
N ALA A 82 4.14 4.24 -16.37
CA ALA A 82 4.33 4.85 -17.67
C ALA A 82 5.83 5.07 -17.98
N GLU A 83 6.70 4.07 -17.76
CA GLU A 83 8.12 4.22 -18.10
C GLU A 83 8.43 3.89 -19.56
N ASN A 84 9.02 4.88 -20.23
CA ASN A 84 9.61 4.76 -21.54
C ASN A 84 11.01 4.12 -21.37
N SER A 85 11.20 2.91 -21.91
CA SER A 85 12.48 2.21 -22.18
C SER A 85 13.07 1.18 -21.17
N ARG A 86 12.96 -0.09 -21.59
CA ARG A 86 14.02 -1.13 -21.66
C ARG A 86 14.58 -1.85 -20.42
N ARG A 87 14.22 -1.55 -19.15
CA ARG A 87 14.78 -2.33 -18.02
C ARG A 87 13.80 -2.95 -17.02
N TRP A 88 12.63 -2.35 -16.82
CA TRP A 88 11.59 -2.92 -15.96
C TRP A 88 10.31 -3.11 -16.78
N GLY A 89 9.72 -4.29 -16.68
CA GLY A 89 8.47 -4.60 -17.40
C GLY A 89 7.34 -3.67 -16.95
N ARG A 90 6.30 -3.55 -17.79
CA ARG A 90 5.05 -2.86 -17.45
C ARG A 90 4.37 -3.62 -16.31
N TYR A 91 4.62 -3.21 -15.07
CA TYR A 91 3.84 -3.67 -13.92
C TYR A 91 2.69 -2.70 -13.67
N SER A 92 1.52 -3.28 -13.41
CA SER A 92 0.41 -2.58 -12.78
C SER A 92 0.24 -3.13 -11.36
N PHE A 93 0.06 -2.24 -10.39
CA PHE A 93 -0.17 -2.60 -8.99
C PHE A 93 -1.60 -2.27 -8.62
N ILE A 94 -2.31 -3.24 -8.07
CA ILE A 94 -3.67 -3.08 -7.57
C ILE A 94 -3.67 -3.41 -6.09
N GLY A 95 -4.20 -2.51 -5.28
CA GLY A 95 -4.48 -2.75 -3.87
C GLY A 95 -5.96 -2.56 -3.59
N ILE A 96 -6.52 -3.49 -2.80
CA ILE A 96 -7.90 -3.44 -2.30
C ILE A 96 -7.95 -3.82 -0.82
N ASN A 97 -8.91 -3.28 -0.08
CA ASN A 97 -9.14 -3.64 1.33
C ASN A 97 -7.90 -3.43 2.23
N PRO A 98 -7.47 -2.18 2.43
CA PRO A 98 -6.40 -1.90 3.38
C PRO A 98 -6.83 -2.26 4.80
N ARG A 99 -5.96 -2.97 5.51
CA ARG A 99 -6.12 -3.34 6.93
C ARG A 99 -6.13 -2.13 7.87
N MET A 100 -5.61 -0.99 7.43
CA MET A 100 -5.51 0.22 8.24
C MET A 100 -5.36 1.43 7.32
N LYS A 101 -5.90 2.55 7.77
CA LYS A 101 -5.79 3.87 7.16
C LYS A 101 -5.24 4.87 8.15
N LEU A 102 -4.26 5.64 7.69
CA LEU A 102 -3.74 6.82 8.37
C LEU A 102 -4.26 8.06 7.65
N THR A 103 -4.89 8.97 8.40
CA THR A 103 -5.36 10.25 7.87
C THR A 103 -4.77 11.38 8.71
N VAL A 104 -4.25 12.41 8.04
CA VAL A 104 -3.76 13.63 8.69
C VAL A 104 -4.64 14.78 8.22
N GLY A 105 -5.01 15.68 9.13
CA GLY A 105 -5.84 16.83 8.78
C GLY A 105 -6.04 17.74 9.99
N GLY A 106 -5.90 19.04 9.79
CA GLY A 106 -6.17 20.04 10.84
C GLY A 106 -5.32 19.85 12.10
N GLY A 107 -4.06 19.42 11.95
CA GLY A 107 -3.13 19.16 13.06
C GLY A 107 -3.33 17.83 13.78
N LYS A 108 -4.24 16.99 13.30
CA LYS A 108 -4.58 15.70 13.90
C LYS A 108 -4.17 14.55 13.00
N THR A 109 -3.73 13.47 13.63
CA THR A 109 -3.45 12.18 12.99
C THR A 109 -4.47 11.17 13.51
N SER A 110 -5.25 10.57 12.62
CA SER A 110 -6.20 9.51 12.95
C SER A 110 -5.80 8.18 12.34
N PHE A 111 -5.92 7.12 13.14
CA PHE A 111 -5.70 5.74 12.72
C PHE A 111 -7.03 5.02 12.70
N ALA A 112 -7.43 4.54 11.52
CA ALA A 112 -8.62 3.72 11.36
C ALA A 112 -8.25 2.31 10.93
N LYS A 113 -8.99 1.33 11.41
CA LYS A 113 -8.90 -0.07 11.01
C LYS A 113 -10.29 -0.60 10.75
N ASP A 114 -10.49 -1.22 9.58
CA ASP A 114 -11.79 -1.76 9.17
C ASP A 114 -12.92 -0.70 9.29
N GLY A 115 -12.61 0.55 8.93
CA GLY A 115 -13.53 1.70 9.01
C GLY A 115 -13.70 2.32 10.40
N VAL A 116 -13.10 1.76 11.45
CA VAL A 116 -13.25 2.24 12.84
C VAL A 116 -12.00 3.00 13.28
N ILE A 117 -12.18 4.26 13.72
CA ILE A 117 -11.10 5.06 14.31
C ILE A 117 -10.69 4.42 15.64
N LEU A 118 -9.43 4.01 15.73
CA LEU A 118 -8.83 3.39 16.91
C LEU A 118 -8.13 4.42 17.81
N SER A 119 -7.51 5.43 17.21
CA SER A 119 -6.81 6.49 17.93
C SER A 119 -6.76 7.78 17.12
N GLU A 120 -6.70 8.89 17.86
CA GLU A 120 -6.43 10.23 17.35
C GLU A 120 -5.34 10.85 18.22
N SER A 121 -4.34 11.47 17.57
CA SER A 121 -3.27 12.19 18.26
C SER A 121 -3.00 13.51 17.58
N GLU A 122 -2.68 14.52 18.39
CA GLU A 122 -2.20 15.82 17.93
C GLU A 122 -0.67 15.86 17.98
N GLY A 123 -0.05 16.61 17.08
CA GLY A 123 1.40 16.88 17.12
C GLY A 123 2.22 16.13 16.06
N ASN A 124 3.22 15.33 16.48
CA ASN A 124 4.32 14.84 15.63
C ASN A 124 3.89 13.79 14.58
N ILE A 125 3.29 14.25 13.49
CA ILE A 125 2.84 13.44 12.35
C ILE A 125 3.97 12.58 11.77
N ALA A 126 5.16 13.17 11.58
CA ALA A 126 6.31 12.44 11.04
C ALA A 126 6.71 11.27 11.97
N GLY A 127 6.68 11.49 13.28
CA GLY A 127 6.89 10.45 14.30
C GLY A 127 5.87 9.32 14.17
N CYS A 128 4.57 9.65 14.08
CA CYS A 128 3.50 8.67 13.92
C CYS A 128 3.68 7.82 12.66
N ILE A 129 4.04 8.43 11.53
CA ILE A 129 4.34 7.73 10.28
C ILE A 129 5.55 6.81 10.44
N MET A 130 6.63 7.31 11.06
CA MET A 130 7.85 6.53 11.26
C MET A 130 7.62 5.34 12.19
N GLU A 131 6.84 5.49 13.25
CA GLU A 131 6.39 4.38 14.11
C GLU A 131 5.56 3.34 13.35
N LEU A 132 4.79 3.79 12.35
CA LEU A 132 4.02 2.92 11.46
C LEU A 132 4.92 2.13 10.49
N VAL A 133 5.98 2.73 9.98
CA VAL A 133 6.91 2.04 9.08
C VAL A 133 7.86 1.14 9.87
N ASN A 134 8.32 1.60 11.03
CA ASN A 134 9.29 0.92 11.85
C ASN A 134 8.74 -0.43 12.35
N GLY A 135 9.62 -1.45 12.33
CA GLY A 135 9.26 -2.81 12.71
C GLY A 135 8.42 -3.58 11.68
N ARG A 136 7.87 -2.94 10.65
CA ARG A 136 6.97 -3.57 9.65
C ARG A 136 7.71 -4.05 8.40
N ARG A 137 8.83 -4.74 8.60
CA ARG A 137 9.67 -5.27 7.50
C ARG A 137 9.11 -6.56 6.91
N SER A 138 9.43 -6.78 5.64
CA SER A 138 9.01 -7.93 4.84
C SER A 138 10.19 -8.50 4.06
N PRO A 139 10.26 -9.82 3.81
CA PRO A 139 11.32 -10.41 3.02
C PRO A 139 11.21 -10.01 1.53
N CYS A 140 12.37 -9.86 0.89
CA CYS A 140 12.45 -9.65 -0.56
C CYS A 140 12.68 -10.99 -1.26
N PHE A 141 11.85 -11.30 -2.26
CA PHE A 141 11.95 -12.52 -3.04
C PHE A 141 12.58 -12.24 -4.40
N LYS A 142 13.63 -12.99 -4.74
CA LYS A 142 14.32 -12.84 -6.02
C LYS A 142 13.38 -13.19 -7.18
N GLY A 143 13.26 -12.29 -8.17
CA GLY A 143 12.43 -12.50 -9.36
C GLY A 143 10.96 -12.13 -9.19
N LEU A 144 10.54 -11.69 -7.99
CA LEU A 144 9.20 -11.15 -7.74
C LEU A 144 9.23 -9.61 -7.69
N PRO A 145 8.07 -8.94 -7.86
CA PRO A 145 7.98 -7.50 -7.71
C PRO A 145 8.54 -7.05 -6.36
N ARG A 146 9.26 -5.93 -6.36
CA ARG A 146 9.82 -5.35 -5.12
C ARG A 146 8.74 -4.77 -4.21
N PHE A 147 7.65 -4.32 -4.79
CA PHE A 147 6.50 -3.81 -4.07
C PHE A 147 5.51 -4.95 -3.81
N THR A 148 5.40 -5.37 -2.56
CA THR A 148 4.56 -6.51 -2.12
C THR A 148 3.58 -6.08 -1.03
N GLY A 149 3.15 -4.82 -1.09
CA GLY A 149 2.39 -4.14 -0.04
C GLY A 149 3.27 -3.21 0.80
N GLY A 150 2.63 -2.44 1.66
CA GLY A 150 3.26 -1.36 2.41
C GLY A 150 2.30 -0.20 2.58
N LEU A 151 2.86 0.99 2.76
CA LEU A 151 2.09 2.21 2.87
C LEU A 151 1.84 2.80 1.48
N VAL A 152 0.58 3.09 1.13
CA VAL A 152 0.22 3.65 -0.18
C VAL A 152 -0.85 4.71 -0.05
N GLY A 153 -0.58 5.92 -0.61
CA GLY A 153 -1.55 6.96 -0.98
C GLY A 153 -0.86 8.29 -1.39
N TYR A 154 -1.43 9.45 -1.06
CA TYR A 154 -0.94 10.80 -1.36
C TYR A 154 -0.62 11.67 -0.12
N PHE A 155 0.42 12.51 -0.22
CA PHE A 155 0.57 13.67 0.66
C PHE A 155 -0.07 14.89 0.00
N GLY A 156 -0.98 15.55 0.71
CA GLY A 156 -1.49 16.86 0.37
C GLY A 156 -0.42 17.94 0.51
N TYR A 157 -0.67 19.07 -0.15
CA TYR A 157 0.28 20.18 -0.17
C TYR A 157 0.50 20.79 1.22
N ASP A 158 -0.57 20.90 2.00
CA ASP A 158 -0.54 21.52 3.33
C ASP A 158 0.23 20.69 4.36
N MET A 159 0.55 19.42 4.06
CA MET A 159 1.45 18.63 4.89
C MET A 159 2.83 19.28 5.08
N LEU A 160 3.31 20.05 4.09
CA LEU A 160 4.57 20.78 4.19
C LEU A 160 4.58 21.79 5.35
N ARG A 161 3.41 22.32 5.73
CA ARG A 161 3.28 23.32 6.80
C ARG A 161 3.56 22.76 8.19
N TYR A 162 3.53 21.44 8.37
CA TYR A 162 3.91 20.80 9.63
C TYR A 162 5.43 20.77 9.85
N GLY A 163 6.23 20.94 8.79
CA GLY A 163 7.69 20.97 8.86
C GLY A 163 8.30 22.36 8.61
N GLU A 164 7.57 23.27 7.96
CA GLU A 164 8.10 24.55 7.48
C GLU A 164 7.24 25.74 7.94
N ASP A 165 7.68 26.40 9.01
CA ASP A 165 6.98 27.57 9.60
C ASP A 165 6.85 28.76 8.62
N VAL A 166 7.74 28.84 7.61
CA VAL A 166 7.79 29.93 6.63
C VAL A 166 6.51 30.01 5.79
N LEU A 167 5.78 28.91 5.64
CA LEU A 167 4.56 28.85 4.84
C LEU A 167 3.36 29.53 5.51
N GLY A 168 3.42 29.76 6.83
CA GLY A 168 2.35 30.38 7.61
C GLY A 168 1.05 29.58 7.58
N ARG A 169 -0.07 30.26 7.88
CA ARG A 169 -1.40 29.64 7.93
C ARG A 169 -1.91 29.27 6.53
N PRO A 170 -2.57 28.11 6.36
CA PRO A 170 -3.18 27.76 5.10
C PRO A 170 -4.31 28.75 4.75
N PRO A 171 -4.63 28.90 3.44
CA PRO A 171 -5.87 29.55 3.03
C PRO A 171 -7.09 28.78 3.57
N ALA A 172 -8.29 29.31 3.36
CA ALA A 172 -9.51 28.60 3.73
C ALA A 172 -9.57 27.25 2.99
N ASP A 173 -9.85 26.17 3.72
CA ASP A 173 -9.97 24.82 3.17
C ASP A 173 -11.34 24.64 2.49
N ASP A 174 -11.35 24.77 1.18
CA ASP A 174 -12.50 24.59 0.31
C ASP A 174 -12.66 23.16 -0.21
N LEU A 175 -11.60 22.35 -0.14
CA LEU A 175 -11.57 20.97 -0.63
C LEU A 175 -11.96 19.95 0.45
N GLN A 176 -11.79 20.29 1.73
CA GLN A 176 -12.05 19.40 2.86
C GLN A 176 -11.32 18.06 2.72
N MET A 177 -10.12 18.11 2.14
CA MET A 177 -9.29 16.94 1.91
C MET A 177 -8.27 16.78 3.04
N PRO A 178 -7.91 15.54 3.40
CA PRO A 178 -6.76 15.27 4.25
C PRO A 178 -5.46 15.89 3.73
N ASP A 179 -4.59 16.22 4.67
CA ASP A 179 -3.22 16.69 4.44
C ASP A 179 -2.28 15.54 4.03
#